data_AF-A0A1A3HZ66-F1
#
_entry.id   AF-A0A1A3HZ66-F1
#
_cell.length_a   1.000
_cell.length_b   1.000
_cell.length_c   1.000
_cell.angle_alpha   90.00
_cell.angle_beta   90.00
_cell.angle_gamma   90.00
#
_symmetry.space_group_name_H-M   'P 1'
#
loop_
_entity.id
_entity.type
_entity.pdbx_description
1 polymer ?
#
loop_
_entity_poly.entity_id
_entity_poly.type
_entity_poly.pdbx_seq_one_letter_code
_entity_poly.pdbx_strand_id
1 'polypeptide(L)'
;MKMGQVALSPEQAQQTLSNIEEQVRQVKSRQQDMRLRAEEMIQSSWHGGQARRFGEAMQAHDEDLTAVSNELDHVVAEARDKAKQIEQQAM
;
A
#
# COMPACT_ATOMS: atom_id res chain seq x y z
N MET A 1 27.89 -11.57 -19.04
CA MET A 1 27.10 -12.18 -17.97
C MET A 1 25.63 -11.85 -18.22
N LYS A 2 24.83 -12.80 -18.70
CA LYS A 2 23.37 -12.61 -18.75
C LYS A 2 22.90 -12.63 -17.30
N MET A 3 22.38 -11.50 -16.80
CA MET A 3 21.64 -11.51 -15.53
C MET A 3 20.59 -12.61 -15.66
N GLY A 4 20.72 -13.65 -14.84
CA GLY A 4 19.81 -14.79 -14.87
C GLY A 4 18.40 -14.24 -14.67
N GLN A 5 17.55 -14.42 -15.68
CA GLN A 5 16.12 -14.16 -15.58
C GLN A 5 15.64 -15.02 -14.41
N VAL A 6 15.31 -14.41 -13.27
CA VAL A 6 14.67 -15.12 -12.16
C VAL A 6 13.27 -15.45 -12.66
N ALA A 7 13.13 -16.59 -13.33
CA ALA A 7 11.85 -17.09 -13.77
C ALA A 7 11.19 -17.77 -12.57
N LEU A 8 10.18 -17.10 -12.00
CA LEU A 8 9.30 -17.75 -11.03
C LEU A 8 8.50 -18.84 -11.73
N SER A 9 8.25 -19.97 -11.07
CA SER A 9 7.21 -20.90 -11.51
C SER A 9 5.83 -20.24 -11.39
N PRO A 10 4.79 -20.74 -12.09
CA PRO A 10 3.42 -20.23 -11.93
C PRO A 10 2.96 -20.22 -10.46
N GLU A 11 3.25 -21.27 -9.72
CA GLU A 11 2.94 -21.38 -8.28
C GLU A 11 3.68 -20.33 -7.45
N GLN A 12 4.97 -20.11 -7.72
CA GLN A 12 5.76 -19.08 -7.04
C GLN A 12 5.29 -17.66 -7.39
N ALA A 13 4.88 -17.42 -8.63
CA ALA A 13 4.33 -16.15 -9.06
C ALA A 13 3.00 -15.87 -8.35
N GLN A 14 2.13 -16.86 -8.25
CA GLN A 14 0.84 -16.74 -7.58
C GLN A 14 0.98 -16.54 -6.07
N GLN A 15 1.90 -17.26 -5.42
CA GLN A 15 2.22 -17.04 -4.01
C GLN A 15 2.78 -15.62 -3.78
N THR A 16 3.66 -15.16 -4.67
CA THR A 16 4.23 -13.81 -4.59
C THR A 16 3.15 -12.75 -4.74
N LEU A 17 2.24 -12.90 -5.71
CA LEU A 17 1.10 -12.01 -5.90
C LEU A 17 0.23 -11.96 -4.63
N SER A 18 -0.14 -13.11 -4.07
CA SER A 18 -0.93 -13.20 -2.83
C SER A 18 -0.26 -12.46 -1.67
N ASN A 19 1.06 -12.62 -1.52
CA ASN A 19 1.84 -11.91 -0.49
C ASN A 19 1.82 -10.38 -0.71
N ILE A 20 1.95 -9.92 -1.96
CA ILE A 20 1.88 -8.50 -2.31
C ILE A 20 0.49 -7.94 -1.98
N GLU A 21 -0.57 -8.61 -2.39
CA GLU A 21 -1.96 -8.19 -2.13
C GLU A 21 -2.25 -8.08 -0.63
N GLU A 22 -1.77 -9.04 0.16
CA GLU A 22 -1.92 -9.02 1.61
C GLU A 22 -1.15 -7.86 2.26
N GLN A 23 0.09 -7.63 1.85
CA GLN A 23 0.89 -6.51 2.36
C GLN A 23 0.25 -5.15 2.02
N VAL A 24 -0.23 -4.98 0.79
CA VAL A 24 -0.92 -3.75 0.38
C VAL A 24 -2.20 -3.53 1.19
N ARG A 25 -3.00 -4.58 1.40
CA ARG A 25 -4.19 -4.52 2.26
C ARG A 25 -3.84 -4.08 3.68
N GLN A 26 -2.78 -4.64 4.27
CA GLN A 26 -2.34 -4.27 5.61
C GLN A 26 -1.89 -2.81 5.70
N VAL A 27 -1.15 -2.31 4.71
CA VAL A 27 -0.73 -0.90 4.66
C VAL A 27 -1.95 0.01 4.59
N LYS A 28 -2.89 -0.24 3.67
CA LYS A 28 -4.11 0.55 3.52
C LYS A 28 -4.97 0.55 4.78
N SER A 29 -5.08 -0.60 5.46
CA SER A 29 -5.79 -0.71 6.74
C SER A 29 -5.15 0.17 7.83
N ARG A 30 -3.81 0.14 7.95
CA ARG A 30 -3.09 1.00 8.91
C ARG A 30 -3.22 2.49 8.58
N GLN A 31 -3.21 2.86 7.30
CA GLN A 31 -3.44 4.24 6.86
C GLN A 31 -4.82 4.72 7.31
N GLN A 32 -5.86 3.91 7.11
CA GLN A 32 -7.21 4.23 7.57
C GLN A 32 -7.30 4.36 9.10
N ASP A 33 -6.66 3.47 9.86
CA ASP A 33 -6.65 3.53 11.33
C ASP A 33 -5.94 4.80 11.84
N MET A 34 -4.82 5.19 11.21
CA MET A 34 -4.12 6.44 11.54
C MET A 34 -5.00 7.67 11.28
N ARG A 35 -5.75 7.69 10.16
CA ARG A 35 -6.66 8.79 9.84
C ARG A 35 -7.78 8.91 10.87
N LEU A 36 -8.43 7.81 11.22
CA LEU A 36 -9.50 7.80 12.22
C LEU A 36 -9.00 8.30 13.58
N ARG A 37 -7.82 7.85 14.04
CA ARG A 37 -7.23 8.34 15.28
C ARG A 37 -6.87 9.83 15.23
N ALA A 38 -6.46 10.34 14.07
CA ALA A 38 -6.19 11.76 13.87
C ALA A 38 -7.47 12.57 14.03
N GLU A 39 -8.55 12.15 13.36
CA GLU A 39 -9.87 12.76 13.44
C GLU A 39 -10.42 12.74 14.87
N GLU A 40 -10.34 11.59 15.55
CA GLU A 40 -10.72 11.45 16.96
C GLU A 40 -9.93 12.40 17.87
N MET A 41 -8.63 12.54 17.66
CA MET A 41 -7.81 13.41 18.49
C MET A 41 -8.09 14.90 18.23
N ILE A 42 -8.34 15.30 16.98
CA ILE A 42 -8.75 16.66 16.62
C ILE A 42 -10.14 16.99 17.20
N GLN A 43 -11.05 16.01 17.22
CA GLN A 43 -12.39 16.17 17.79
C GLN A 43 -12.39 16.07 19.32
N SER A 44 -11.41 15.39 19.91
CA SER A 44 -11.22 15.35 21.35
C SER A 44 -10.92 16.76 21.88
N SER A 45 -11.14 17.00 23.17
CA SER A 45 -10.97 18.32 23.80
C SER A 45 -9.55 18.91 23.77
N TRP A 46 -8.64 18.34 22.99
CA TRP A 46 -7.34 18.89 22.65
C TRP A 46 -7.49 20.12 21.76
N HIS A 47 -7.57 21.29 22.39
CA HIS A 47 -7.69 22.57 21.71
C HIS A 47 -6.43 23.43 21.89
N GLY A 48 -6.14 24.27 20.88
CA GLY A 48 -5.04 25.24 20.93
C GLY A 48 -4.09 25.16 19.73
N GLY A 49 -3.00 25.94 19.77
CA GLY A 49 -2.04 26.03 18.66
C GLY A 49 -1.35 24.70 18.31
N GLN A 50 -1.16 23.81 19.28
CA GLN A 50 -0.55 22.49 19.04
C GLN A 50 -1.51 21.52 18.34
N ALA A 51 -2.80 21.55 18.69
CA ALA A 51 -3.81 20.74 18.04
C ALA A 51 -4.00 21.16 16.57
N ARG A 52 -3.97 22.46 16.28
CA ARG A 52 -3.99 22.97 14.89
C ARG A 52 -2.80 22.47 14.08
N ARG A 53 -1.57 22.60 14.61
CA ARG A 53 -0.35 22.15 13.92
C ARG A 53 -0.34 20.64 13.69
N PHE A 54 -0.87 19.87 14.63
CA PHE A 54 -1.03 18.43 14.44
C PHE A 54 -2.05 18.11 13.36
N GLY A 55 -3.20 18.78 13.34
CA GLY A 55 -4.20 18.60 12.29
C GLY A 55 -3.65 18.90 10.90
N GLU A 56 -2.90 20.00 10.76
CA GLU A 56 -2.20 20.35 9.52
C GLU A 56 -1.18 19.27 9.10
N ALA A 57 -0.40 18.75 10.06
CA ALA A 57 0.58 17.69 9.79
C ALA A 57 -0.10 16.36 9.37
N MET A 58 -1.20 15.98 10.02
CA MET A 58 -1.94 14.77 9.67
C MET A 58 -2.65 14.90 8.32
N GLN A 59 -3.12 16.10 7.96
CA GLN A 59 -3.68 16.33 6.64
C GLN A 59 -2.61 16.16 5.55
N ALA A 60 -1.41 16.72 5.76
CA ALA A 60 -0.29 16.49 4.84
C ALA A 60 0.09 14.99 4.75
N HIS A 61 0.09 14.28 5.88
CA HIS A 61 0.30 12.84 5.87
C HIS A 61 -0.82 12.06 5.17
N ASP A 62 -2.08 12.48 5.26
CA ASP A 62 -3.17 11.83 4.53
C ASP A 62 -2.99 11.94 3.00
N GLU A 63 -2.51 13.10 2.53
CA GLU A 63 -2.15 13.31 1.13
C GLU A 63 -1.00 12.39 0.70
N ASP A 64 0.08 12.33 1.49
CA ASP A 64 1.22 11.43 1.23
C ASP A 64 0.79 9.95 1.22
N LEU A 65 -0.02 9.54 2.20
CA LEU A 65 -0.50 8.18 2.32
C LEU A 65 -1.47 7.80 1.19
N THR A 66 -2.24 8.77 0.69
CA THR A 66 -3.08 8.60 -0.51
C THR A 66 -2.22 8.37 -1.75
N ALA A 67 -1.13 9.13 -1.91
CA ALA A 67 -0.19 8.91 -3.01
C ALA A 67 0.45 7.51 -2.94
N VAL A 68 0.91 7.10 -1.75
CA VAL A 68 1.43 5.75 -1.51
C VAL A 68 0.37 4.68 -1.81
N SER A 69 -0.87 4.87 -1.39
CA SER A 69 -1.98 3.94 -1.65
C SER A 69 -2.20 3.72 -3.15
N ASN A 70 -2.14 4.79 -3.94
CA ASN A 70 -2.26 4.73 -5.41
C ASN A 70 -1.07 4.00 -6.05
N GLU A 71 0.15 4.26 -5.58
CA GLU A 71 1.35 3.53 -6.05
C GLU A 71 1.25 2.03 -5.73
N LEU A 72 0.74 1.67 -4.55
CA LEU A 72 0.53 0.27 -4.18
C LEU A 72 -0.52 -0.42 -5.05
N ASP A 73 -1.55 0.30 -5.50
CA ASP A 73 -2.50 -0.24 -6.50
C ASP A 73 -1.83 -0.52 -7.84
N HIS A 74 -0.91 0.35 -8.27
CA HIS A 74 -0.10 0.10 -9.46
C HIS A 74 0.81 -1.12 -9.31
N VAL A 75 1.45 -1.29 -8.14
CA VAL A 75 2.28 -2.48 -7.84
C VAL A 75 1.45 -3.77 -7.91
N VAL A 76 0.25 -3.79 -7.32
CA VAL A 76 -0.65 -4.96 -7.39
C VAL A 76 -1.07 -5.24 -8.83
N ALA A 77 -1.42 -4.21 -9.61
CA ALA A 77 -1.79 -4.38 -11.00
C ALA A 77 -0.64 -4.98 -11.83
N GLU A 78 0.58 -4.45 -11.69
CA GLU A 78 1.75 -4.96 -12.39
C GLU A 78 2.10 -6.40 -11.96
N ALA A 79 1.98 -6.71 -10.66
CA ALA A 79 2.20 -8.06 -10.14
C ALA A 79 1.19 -9.06 -10.72
N ARG A 80 -0.10 -8.68 -10.83
CA ARG A 80 -1.14 -9.50 -11.45
C ARG A 80 -0.85 -9.77 -12.92
N ASP A 81 -0.48 -8.73 -13.66
CA ASP A 81 -0.16 -8.86 -15.08
C ASP A 81 1.05 -9.78 -15.31
N LYS A 82 2.11 -9.64 -14.49
CA LYS A 82 3.28 -10.52 -14.56
C LYS A 82 2.94 -11.97 -14.17
N ALA A 83 2.15 -12.19 -13.12
CA ALA A 83 1.74 -13.54 -12.73
C ALA A 83 0.97 -14.23 -13.85
N LYS A 84 0.03 -13.52 -14.49
CA LYS A 84 -0.73 -14.01 -15.64
C LYS A 84 0.16 -14.33 -16.84
N GLN A 85 1.16 -13.50 -17.13
CA GLN A 85 2.13 -13.77 -18.21
C GLN A 85 2.93 -15.04 -17.94
N ILE A 86 3.33 -15.28 -16.70
CA ILE A 86 4.07 -16.50 -16.29
C ILE A 86 3.17 -17.74 -16.44
N GLU A 87 1.91 -17.67 -16.03
CA GLU A 87 0.94 -18.75 -16.22
C GLU A 87 0.73 -19.09 -17.70
N GLN A 88 0.59 -18.07 -18.55
CA GLN A 88 0.40 -18.25 -20.00
C GLN A 88 1.62 -18.84 -20.71
N GLN A 89 2.84 -18.56 -20.22
CA GLN A 89 4.07 -19.12 -20.77
C GLN A 89 4.32 -20.57 -20.35
N ALA A 90 3.62 -21.04 -19.30
CA ALA A 90 3.74 -22.41 -18.79
C ALA A 90 2.71 -23.39 -19.41
N MET A 91 1.76 -22.88 -20.20
CA MET A 91 0.80 -23.66 -21.01
C MET A 91 1.37 -23.97 -22.40
#